data_AF-A0A7C5C877-F1
#
_entry.id   AF-A0A7C5C877-F1
#
_cell.length_a   1.000
_cell.length_b   1.000
_cell.length_c   1.000
_cell.angle_alpha   90.00
_cell.angle_beta   90.00
_cell.angle_gamma   90.00
#
_symmetry.space_group_name_H-M   'P 1'
#
loop_
_entity.id
_entity.type
_entity.pdbx_description
1 polymer ?
#
loop_
_entity_poly.entity_id
_entity_poly.type
_entity_poly.pdbx_seq_one_letter_code
_entity_poly.pdbx_strand_id
1 'polypeptide(L)'
;MRKRVKLVLLLMAFGFVGNAQMAVISSINGSEFCSGYGEENYAHLCFVSGPPIPVSSIFRLEFRWIVKHDRGTWVWLTQSFDRPVPLPFAGDYEVEAWVSYFFGGNVRPFASFRSNTTTIHVSDCTDE
;
A
#
# COMPACT_ATOMS: atom_id res chain seq x y z
N MET A 1 10.96 12.83 65.55
CA MET A 1 10.19 13.43 64.44
C MET A 1 11.01 13.41 63.16
N ARG A 2 10.69 12.55 62.18
CA ARG A 2 11.25 12.63 60.81
C ARG A 2 10.09 12.45 59.83
N LYS A 3 9.66 13.55 59.20
CA LYS A 3 8.61 13.56 58.18
C LYS A 3 9.18 12.95 56.89
N ARG A 4 8.64 11.83 56.44
CA ARG A 4 8.92 11.27 55.11
C ARG A 4 7.94 11.88 54.12
N VAL A 5 8.39 12.83 53.32
CA VAL A 5 7.64 13.35 52.18
C VAL A 5 7.80 12.34 51.04
N LYS A 6 6.73 11.62 50.71
CA LYS A 6 6.68 10.75 49.53
C LYS A 6 6.35 11.62 48.32
N LEU A 7 7.36 11.95 47.53
CA LEU A 7 7.20 12.57 46.21
C LEU A 7 6.65 11.49 45.26
N VAL A 8 5.35 11.55 44.96
CA VAL A 8 4.72 10.69 43.95
C VAL A 8 4.96 11.35 42.60
N LEU A 9 5.94 10.84 41.86
CA LEU A 9 6.20 11.23 40.48
C LEU A 9 5.14 10.55 39.60
N LEU A 10 4.06 11.26 39.31
CA LEU A 10 3.02 10.81 38.40
C LEU A 10 3.56 10.97 36.97
N LEU A 11 4.21 9.94 36.41
CA LEU A 11 4.49 9.88 34.98
C LEU A 11 3.15 9.79 34.24
N MET A 12 2.70 10.90 33.66
CA MET A 12 1.69 10.87 32.60
C MET A 12 2.34 10.18 31.38
N ALA A 13 2.16 8.87 31.29
CA ALA A 13 2.35 8.15 30.05
C ALA A 13 1.25 8.61 29.09
N PHE A 14 1.55 9.62 28.27
CA PHE A 14 0.81 9.87 27.05
C PHE A 14 0.99 8.64 26.16
N GLY A 15 0.05 7.70 26.28
CA GLY A 15 -0.12 6.63 25.32
C GLY A 15 -0.57 7.23 23.99
N PHE A 16 0.38 7.73 23.21
CA PHE A 16 0.17 7.89 21.78
C PHE A 16 0.04 6.48 21.22
N VAL A 17 -1.19 5.97 21.15
CA VAL A 17 -1.55 4.90 20.24
C VAL A 17 -1.44 5.51 18.85
N GLY A 18 -0.21 5.57 18.34
CA GLY A 18 0.05 5.93 16.96
C GLY A 18 -0.56 4.84 16.11
N ASN A 19 -1.83 5.03 15.72
CA ASN A 19 -2.42 4.26 14.64
C ASN A 19 -1.57 4.59 13.41
N ALA A 20 -0.61 3.73 13.09
CA ALA A 20 0.07 3.75 11.82
C ALA A 20 -1.03 3.63 10.76
N GLN A 21 -1.36 4.73 10.10
CA GLN A 21 -2.37 4.74 9.06
C GLN A 21 -1.82 3.92 7.89
N MET A 22 -2.24 2.66 7.83
CA MET A 22 -1.95 1.77 6.71
C MET A 22 -2.85 2.21 5.56
N ALA A 23 -2.25 2.41 4.39
CA ALA A 23 -3.04 2.62 3.19
C ALA A 23 -3.72 1.29 2.81
N VAL A 24 -4.91 1.31 2.23
CA VAL A 24 -5.60 0.06 1.85
C VAL A 24 -5.69 -0.02 0.33
N ILE A 25 -5.34 -1.15 -0.28
CA ILE A 25 -5.54 -1.44 -1.70
C ILE A 25 -6.52 -2.60 -1.89
N SER A 26 -7.28 -2.56 -2.99
CA SER A 26 -8.18 -3.64 -3.41
C SER A 26 -8.24 -3.73 -4.92
N SER A 27 -8.59 -4.92 -5.41
CA SER A 27 -9.06 -5.10 -6.78
C SER A 27 -10.46 -4.50 -6.94
N ILE A 28 -10.69 -3.83 -8.07
CA ILE A 28 -12.00 -3.23 -8.42
C ILE A 28 -12.74 -4.01 -9.50
N ASN A 29 -12.09 -4.92 -10.21
CA ASN A 29 -12.70 -5.68 -11.32
C ASN A 29 -12.86 -7.17 -11.03
N GLY A 30 -12.81 -7.57 -9.76
CA GLY A 30 -13.11 -8.94 -9.33
C GLY A 30 -12.01 -9.57 -8.48
N SER A 31 -12.25 -10.81 -8.08
CA SER A 31 -11.36 -11.62 -7.24
C SER A 31 -10.82 -12.86 -7.95
N GLU A 32 -11.36 -13.21 -9.11
CA GLU A 32 -11.01 -14.40 -9.87
C GLU A 32 -10.54 -13.95 -11.25
N PHE A 33 -9.38 -14.45 -11.66
CA PHE A 33 -8.74 -14.07 -12.91
C PHE A 33 -8.22 -15.31 -13.62
N CYS A 34 -8.24 -15.26 -14.94
CA CYS A 34 -7.53 -16.19 -15.79
C CYS A 34 -6.16 -15.62 -16.14
N SER A 35 -5.16 -16.50 -16.27
CA SER A 35 -3.85 -16.08 -16.75
C SER A 35 -3.88 -15.79 -18.25
N GLY A 36 -3.17 -14.75 -18.69
CA GLY A 36 -3.05 -14.43 -20.12
C GLY A 36 -2.52 -13.03 -20.39
N TYR A 37 -2.53 -12.65 -21.66
CA TYR A 37 -2.04 -11.35 -22.14
C TYR A 37 -3.15 -10.43 -22.67
N GLY A 38 -4.40 -10.87 -22.62
CA GLY A 38 -5.58 -10.08 -22.98
C GLY A 38 -5.91 -9.03 -21.92
N GLU A 39 -6.75 -8.05 -22.27
CA GLU A 39 -7.17 -6.98 -21.36
C GLU A 39 -7.97 -7.53 -20.16
N GLU A 40 -8.66 -8.65 -20.34
CA GLU A 40 -9.37 -9.41 -19.32
C GLU A 40 -8.45 -10.03 -18.27
N ASN A 41 -7.15 -10.17 -18.56
CA ASN A 41 -6.14 -10.75 -17.65
C ASN A 41 -5.44 -9.69 -16.81
N TYR A 42 -6.05 -8.52 -16.62
CA TYR A 42 -5.52 -7.45 -15.78
C TYR A 42 -6.35 -7.33 -14.50
N ALA A 43 -5.67 -7.35 -13.35
CA ALA A 43 -6.29 -6.89 -12.11
C ALA A 43 -6.17 -5.38 -12.02
N HIS A 44 -7.30 -4.69 -11.92
CA HIS A 44 -7.34 -3.26 -11.69
C HIS A 44 -7.30 -3.03 -10.18
N LEU A 45 -6.16 -2.56 -9.69
CA LEU A 45 -5.98 -2.26 -8.28
C LEU A 45 -6.09 -0.77 -8.04
N CYS A 46 -6.71 -0.38 -6.93
CA CYS A 46 -6.72 0.99 -6.46
C CYS A 46 -6.56 1.04 -4.94
N PHE A 47 -6.14 2.19 -4.44
CA PHE A 47 -6.24 2.48 -3.02
C PHE A 47 -7.72 2.71 -2.66
N VAL A 48 -8.22 2.02 -1.62
CA VAL A 48 -9.64 2.09 -1.19
C VAL A 48 -9.88 3.30 -0.29
N SER A 49 -8.84 3.73 0.42
CA SER A 49 -8.86 4.91 1.28
C SER A 49 -8.14 6.07 0.62
N GLY A 50 -8.63 7.29 0.86
CA GLY A 50 -7.86 8.50 0.54
C GLY A 50 -6.46 8.49 1.17
N PRO A 51 -5.54 9.30 0.64
CA PRO A 51 -4.16 9.37 1.13
C PRO A 51 -4.10 9.69 2.65
N PRO A 52 -3.24 9.02 3.44
CA PRO A 52 -3.15 9.20 4.90
C PRO A 52 -2.95 10.65 5.34
N ILE A 53 -2.16 11.41 4.57
CA ILE A 53 -1.99 12.85 4.73
C ILE A 53 -2.79 13.57 3.62
N PRO A 54 -3.64 14.56 3.97
CA PRO A 54 -4.45 15.31 2.99
C PRO A 54 -3.59 16.00 1.94
N VAL A 55 -3.90 15.81 0.66
CA VAL A 55 -3.09 16.34 -0.45
C VAL A 55 -3.10 17.88 -0.46
N SER A 56 -1.92 18.47 -0.57
CA SER A 56 -1.72 19.92 -0.73
C SER A 56 -0.89 20.20 -1.98
N SER A 57 -1.05 21.37 -2.58
CA SER A 57 -0.30 21.80 -3.77
C SER A 57 1.22 21.94 -3.54
N ILE A 58 1.66 21.99 -2.28
CA ILE A 58 3.09 22.13 -1.93
C ILE A 58 3.87 20.81 -2.01
N PHE A 59 3.18 19.68 -2.16
CA PHE A 59 3.80 18.37 -2.29
C PHE A 59 3.14 17.54 -3.39
N ARG A 60 3.89 16.55 -3.88
CA ARG A 60 3.41 15.56 -4.84
C ARG A 60 3.39 14.18 -4.21
N LEU A 61 2.54 13.33 -4.75
CA LEU A 61 2.46 11.92 -4.42
C LEU A 61 3.15 11.10 -5.50
N GLU A 62 3.85 10.05 -5.06
CA GLU A 62 4.31 8.97 -5.93
C GLU A 62 3.83 7.66 -5.33
N PHE A 63 3.29 6.81 -6.18
CA PHE A 63 2.82 5.47 -5.84
C PHE A 63 3.79 4.46 -6.42
N ARG A 64 4.33 3.61 -5.54
CA ARG A 64 5.15 2.47 -5.91
C ARG A 64 4.34 1.20 -5.76
N TRP A 65 4.03 0.54 -6.86
CA TRP A 65 3.35 -0.76 -6.89
C TRP A 65 4.39 -1.87 -6.98
N ILE A 66 4.28 -2.87 -6.11
CA ILE A 66 5.16 -4.03 -6.06
C ILE A 66 4.29 -5.26 -6.18
N VAL A 67 4.55 -6.08 -7.18
CA VAL A 67 3.83 -7.33 -7.45
C VAL A 67 4.83 -8.45 -7.44
N LYS A 68 4.59 -9.47 -6.62
CA LYS A 68 5.42 -10.67 -6.53
C LYS A 68 4.62 -11.88 -6.98
N HIS A 69 5.28 -12.75 -7.72
CA HIS A 69 4.78 -14.04 -8.21
C HIS A 69 5.96 -15.02 -8.21
N ASP A 70 5.69 -16.32 -8.36
CA ASP A 70 6.77 -17.32 -8.45
C ASP A 70 7.71 -17.10 -9.65
N ARG A 71 7.21 -16.46 -10.73
CA ARG A 71 7.99 -16.15 -11.95
C ARG A 71 8.78 -14.86 -11.84
N GLY A 72 8.54 -14.03 -10.83
CA GLY A 72 9.30 -12.80 -10.68
C GLY A 72 8.65 -11.73 -9.81
N THR A 73 9.29 -10.58 -9.80
CA THR A 73 8.80 -9.38 -9.11
C THR A 73 8.81 -8.22 -10.08
N TRP A 74 7.70 -7.49 -10.13
CA TRP A 74 7.54 -6.31 -10.94
C TRP A 74 7.30 -5.10 -10.05
N VAL A 75 7.91 -3.98 -10.42
CA VAL A 75 7.83 -2.73 -9.68
C VAL A 75 7.52 -1.60 -10.64
N TRP A 76 6.52 -0.79 -10.30
CA TRP A 76 6.15 0.40 -11.07
C TRP A 76 6.11 1.62 -10.16
N LEU A 77 6.59 2.74 -10.68
CA LEU A 77 6.43 4.06 -10.07
C LEU A 77 5.47 4.86 -10.93
N THR A 78 4.43 5.42 -10.31
CA THR A 78 3.40 6.20 -11.00
C THR A 78 2.91 7.34 -10.12
N GLN A 79 2.29 8.35 -10.71
CA GLN A 79 1.52 9.36 -9.99
C GLN A 79 0.03 9.01 -9.91
N SER A 80 -0.37 7.87 -10.48
CA SER A 80 -1.75 7.38 -10.42
C SER A 80 -2.02 6.59 -9.16
N PHE A 81 -3.21 6.79 -8.63
CA PHE A 81 -3.72 6.14 -7.43
C PHE A 81 -4.28 4.73 -7.72
N ASP A 82 -4.34 4.36 -8.99
CA ASP A 82 -4.75 3.06 -9.50
C ASP A 82 -3.69 2.46 -10.44
N ARG A 83 -3.75 1.14 -10.64
CA ARG A 83 -2.84 0.43 -11.52
C ARG A 83 -3.51 -0.81 -12.12
N PRO A 84 -3.56 -0.93 -13.45
CA PRO A 84 -3.78 -2.22 -14.09
C PRO A 84 -2.51 -3.08 -13.93
N VAL A 85 -2.65 -4.25 -13.31
CA VAL A 85 -1.58 -5.24 -13.11
C VAL A 85 -1.80 -6.40 -14.08
N PRO A 86 -0.88 -6.66 -15.03
CA PRO A 86 -0.98 -7.80 -15.93
C PRO A 86 -0.78 -9.12 -15.18
N LEU A 87 -1.54 -10.16 -15.53
CA LEU A 87 -1.50 -11.49 -14.92
C LEU A 87 -1.18 -12.57 -15.97
N PRO A 88 0.05 -12.61 -16.51
CA PRO A 88 0.41 -13.50 -17.62
C PRO A 88 0.52 -14.98 -17.25
N PHE A 89 0.68 -15.30 -15.95
CA PHE A 89 0.90 -16.65 -15.46
C PHE A 89 -0.12 -17.01 -14.38
N ALA A 90 -0.52 -18.27 -14.31
CA ALA A 90 -1.34 -18.78 -13.21
C ALA A 90 -0.55 -18.80 -11.88
N GLY A 91 -1.27 -18.81 -10.76
CA GLY A 91 -0.74 -18.80 -9.40
C GLY A 91 -1.10 -17.53 -8.63
N ASP A 92 -0.48 -17.39 -7.45
CA ASP A 92 -0.77 -16.29 -6.53
C ASP A 92 0.15 -15.09 -6.80
N TYR A 93 -0.47 -13.92 -6.92
CA TYR A 93 0.23 -12.64 -6.99
C TYR A 93 0.05 -11.91 -5.66
N GLU A 94 1.15 -11.68 -4.95
CA GLU A 94 1.16 -10.79 -3.80
C GLU A 94 1.38 -9.35 -4.27
N VAL A 95 0.43 -8.48 -4.00
CA VAL A 95 0.49 -7.08 -4.41
C VAL A 95 0.50 -6.18 -3.19
N GLU A 96 1.42 -5.23 -3.19
CA GLU A 96 1.44 -4.12 -2.25
C GLU A 96 1.75 -2.81 -2.97
N ALA A 97 1.39 -1.71 -2.34
CA ALA A 97 1.70 -0.39 -2.83
C ALA A 97 2.26 0.48 -1.71
N TRP A 98 3.05 1.48 -2.08
CA TRP A 98 3.55 2.50 -1.17
C TRP A 98 3.13 3.86 -1.70
N VAL A 99 2.55 4.69 -0.85
CA VAL A 99 2.31 6.10 -1.15
C VAL A 99 3.40 6.95 -0.48
N SER A 100 4.13 7.70 -1.28
CA SER A 100 5.26 8.51 -0.83
C SER A 100 5.02 9.99 -1.13
N TYR A 101 5.29 10.83 -0.14
CA TYR A 101 5.05 12.27 -0.18
C TYR A 101 6.37 13.01 -0.34
N PHE A 102 6.43 13.92 -1.31
CA PHE A 102 7.62 14.70 -1.62
C PHE A 102 7.27 16.18 -1.68
N PHE A 103 8.04 17.02 -1.00
CA PHE A 103 8.01 18.45 -1.27
C PHE A 103 8.46 18.73 -2.71
N GLY A 104 7.96 19.81 -3.31
CA GLY A 104 8.36 20.25 -4.65
C GLY A 104 9.89 20.29 -4.80
N GLY A 105 10.43 19.66 -5.84
CA GLY A 105 11.86 19.61 -6.12
C GLY A 105 12.68 18.60 -5.30
N ASN A 106 12.14 18.02 -4.23
CA ASN A 106 12.88 17.04 -3.43
C ASN A 106 12.86 15.64 -4.05
N VAL A 107 13.99 14.93 -4.01
CA VAL A 107 14.14 13.54 -4.47
C VAL A 107 13.83 12.52 -3.37
N ARG A 108 13.89 12.92 -2.10
CA ARG A 108 13.62 12.05 -0.95
C ARG A 108 12.22 12.31 -0.40
N PRO A 109 11.42 11.27 -0.11
CA PRO A 109 10.12 11.47 0.50
C PRO A 109 10.28 11.93 1.95
N PHE A 110 9.40 12.82 2.40
CA PHE A 110 9.33 13.20 3.82
C PHE A 110 8.43 12.25 4.62
N ALA A 111 7.50 11.57 3.94
CA ALA A 111 6.64 10.55 4.51
C ALA A 111 6.37 9.45 3.47
N SER A 112 6.24 8.21 3.93
CA SER A 112 5.91 7.07 3.08
C SER A 112 5.08 6.08 3.87
N PHE A 113 4.00 5.60 3.27
CA PHE A 113 3.06 4.68 3.90
C PHE A 113 2.88 3.47 3.01
N ARG A 114 3.15 2.29 3.58
CA ARG A 114 2.89 1.00 2.93
C ARG A 114 1.40 0.67 3.02
N SER A 115 0.88 0.03 1.99
CA SER A 115 -0.46 -0.53 2.02
C SER A 115 -0.53 -1.86 2.77
N ASN A 116 -1.72 -2.44 2.89
CA ASN A 116 -1.85 -3.88 3.09
C ASN A 116 -1.27 -4.64 1.88
N THR A 117 -0.92 -5.91 2.10
CA THR A 117 -0.69 -6.85 0.99
C THR A 117 -2.03 -7.47 0.61
N THR A 118 -2.33 -7.50 -0.69
CA THR A 118 -3.48 -8.18 -1.27
C THR A 118 -2.98 -9.32 -2.13
N THR A 119 -3.54 -10.51 -1.95
CA THR A 119 -3.24 -11.67 -2.80
C THR A 119 -4.31 -11.79 -3.87
N ILE A 120 -3.89 -11.92 -5.13
CA ILE A 120 -4.76 -12.19 -6.27
C ILE A 120 -4.47 -13.61 -6.72
N HIS A 121 -5.49 -14.46 -6.74
CA HIS A 121 -5.40 -15.82 -7.26
C HIS A 121 -5.72 -15.82 -8.75
N VAL A 122 -4.85 -16.44 -9.55
CA VAL A 122 -5.00 -16.51 -11.01
C VAL A 122 -4.99 -17.97 -11.44
N SER A 123 -6.05 -18.39 -12.10
CA SER A 123 -6.20 -19.76 -12.61
C SER A 123 -5.62 -19.88 -14.01
N ASP A 124 -5.17 -21.08 -14.35
CA ASP A 124 -4.92 -21.45 -15.74
C ASP A 124 -6.27 -21.82 -16.38
N CYS A 125 -6.75 -20.98 -17.28
CA CYS A 125 -8.07 -21.13 -17.90
C CYS A 125 -7.96 -21.57 -19.37
N THR A 126 -6.86 -22.23 -19.77
CA THR A 126 -6.76 -22.79 -21.13
C THR A 126 -8.04 -23.56 -21.48
N ASP A 127 -8.79 -22.97 -22.41
CA ASP A 127 -10.07 -23.36 -23.00
C ASP A 127 -10.66 -24.70 -22.50
N GLU A 128 -11.74 -24.63 -21.71
CA GLU A 128 -12.85 -25.58 -21.89
C GLU A 128 -13.50 -25.39 -23.27
#